data_AF-E9L8B0-F1
#
_entry.id   AF-E9L8B0-F1
#
_cell.length_a   1.000
_cell.length_b   1.000
_cell.length_c   1.000
_cell.angle_alpha   90.00
_cell.angle_beta   90.00
_cell.angle_gamma   90.00
#
_symmetry.space_group_name_H-M   'P 1'
#
loop_
_entity.id
_entity.type
_entity.pdbx_description
1 polymer ?
#
loop_
_entity_poly.entity_id
_entity_poly.type
_entity_poly.pdbx_seq_one_letter_code
_entity_poly.pdbx_strand_id
1 'polypeptide(L)' 'GDVIGDLNSRRGQVNSFGDKPGGLKVVDAFVPLAEMFQYVSTLRGMSKGRASYTMQLAKFDVVPQHIQNQLSAAKEEAAA' A
#
# COMPACT_ATOMS: atom_id res chain seq x y z
N GLY A 1 -6.75 13.47 -3.52
CA GLY A 1 -7.66 12.33 -3.66
C GLY A 1 -6.88 11.11 -4.10
N ASP A 2 -6.11 11.25 -5.18
CA ASP A 2 -5.45 10.16 -5.90
C ASP A 2 -4.61 9.23 -5.01
N VAL A 3 -3.79 9.78 -4.11
CA VAL A 3 -2.98 8.96 -3.17
C VAL A 3 -3.85 8.11 -2.24
N ILE A 4 -4.94 8.67 -1.71
CA ILE A 4 -5.87 7.93 -0.85
C ILE A 4 -6.62 6.87 -1.67
N GLY A 5 -7.00 7.20 -2.90
CA GLY A 5 -7.62 6.26 -3.83
C GLY A 5 -6.72 5.06 -4.16
N ASP A 6 -5.44 5.31 -4.44
CA ASP A 6 -4.46 4.25 -4.69
C ASP A 6 -4.17 3.41 -3.44
N LEU A 7 -4.13 4.02 -2.25
CA LEU A 7 -4.01 3.26 -1.01
C LEU A 7 -5.21 2.33 -0.80
N ASN A 8 -6.43 2.80 -1.09
CA ASN A 8 -7.63 1.97 -0.98
C ASN A 8 -7.66 0.84 -2.02
N SER A 9 -7.22 1.08 -3.26
CA SER A 9 -7.15 0.03 -4.29
C SER A 9 -6.14 -1.07 -3.92
N ARG A 10 -5.09 -0.71 -3.19
CA ARG A 10 -4.08 -1.63 -2.62
C ARG A 10 -4.53 -2.32 -1.33
N ARG A 11 -5.84 -2.34 -1.04
CA ARG A 11 -6.41 -2.91 0.18
C ARG A 11 -5.86 -2.24 1.46
N GLY A 12 -5.45 -0.98 1.33
CA GLY A 12 -5.00 -0.15 2.43
C GLY A 12 -6.17 0.34 3.28
N GLN A 13 -5.92 0.49 4.57
CA GLN A 13 -6.83 1.10 5.53
C GLN A 13 -6.23 2.41 5.99
N VAL A 14 -6.87 3.53 5.64
CA VAL A 14 -6.45 4.87 6.08
C VAL A 14 -6.91 5.09 7.51
N ASN A 15 -5.96 5.32 8.42
CA ASN A 15 -6.21 5.57 9.84
C ASN A 15 -6.38 7.06 10.12
N SER A 16 -5.52 7.89 9.52
CA SER A 16 -5.48 9.32 9.76
C SER A 16 -5.19 10.06 8.46
N PHE A 17 -5.82 11.22 8.34
CA PHE A 17 -5.58 12.19 7.29
C PHE A 17 -5.54 13.58 7.92
N GLY A 18 -4.44 14.29 7.71
CA GLY A 18 -4.23 15.58 8.37
C GLY A 18 -3.42 16.56 7.53
N ASP A 19 -3.43 17.79 7.99
CA ASP A 19 -2.79 18.92 7.32
C ASP A 19 -1.49 19.26 8.04
N LYS A 20 -0.43 19.50 7.26
CA LYS A 20 0.85 20.04 7.73
C LYS A 20 1.07 21.45 7.19
N PRO A 21 1.89 22.27 7.88
CA PRO A 21 2.28 23.58 7.38
C PRO A 21 2.83 23.52 5.95
N GLY A 22 2.60 24.60 5.18
CA GLY A 22 3.03 24.66 3.78
C GLY A 22 2.08 23.95 2.79
N GLY A 23 0.83 23.70 3.19
CA GLY A 23 -0.18 23.08 2.30
C GLY A 23 0.05 21.59 2.06
N LEU A 24 0.88 20.95 2.89
CA LEU A 24 1.15 19.53 2.82
C LEU A 24 0.02 18.73 3.49
N LYS A 25 -0.24 17.54 2.97
CA LYS A 25 -1.16 16.57 3.56
C LYS A 25 -0.37 15.36 4.03
N VAL A 26 -0.73 14.82 5.18
CA VAL A 26 -0.17 13.58 5.74
C VAL A 26 -1.26 12.53 5.76
N VAL A 27 -0.90 11.33 5.33
CA VAL A 27 -1.79 10.17 5.30
C VAL A 27 -1.09 9.06 6.07
N ASP A 28 -1.74 8.56 7.12
CA ASP A 28 -1.30 7.36 7.84
C ASP A 28 -2.24 6.21 7.47
N ALA A 29 -1.68 5.12 6.96
CA ALA A 29 -2.44 3.97 6.50
C ALA A 29 -1.70 2.67 6.77
N PHE A 30 -2.45 1.60 7.01
CA PHE A 30 -1.94 0.23 6.98
C PHE A 30 -2.18 -0.36 5.61
N VAL A 31 -1.15 -0.88 4.96
CA VAL A 31 -1.25 -1.52 3.65
C VAL A 31 -0.54 -2.87 3.71
N PRO A 32 -1.12 -3.94 3.13
CA PRO A 32 -0.41 -5.21 3.01
C PRO A 32 0.91 -5.03 2.26
N LEU A 33 2.02 -5.53 2.81
CA LEU A 33 3.35 -5.37 2.21
C LEU A 33 3.42 -5.91 0.78
N ALA A 34 2.66 -6.97 0.47
CA ALA A 34 2.57 -7.56 -0.87
C ALA A 34 2.09 -6.56 -1.95
N GLU A 35 1.29 -5.57 -1.56
CA GLU A 35 0.71 -4.56 -2.47
C GLU A 35 1.60 -3.31 -2.61
N MET A 36 2.72 -3.23 -1.87
CA MET A 36 3.61 -2.05 -1.86
C MET A 36 4.76 -2.16 -2.88
N PHE A 37 4.82 -3.27 -3.63
CA PHE A 37 5.81 -3.40 -4.70
C PHE A 37 5.63 -2.29 -5.74
N GLN A 38 6.74 -1.64 -6.12
CA GLN A 38 6.78 -0.47 -7.02
C GLN A 38 5.97 0.76 -6.57
N TYR A 39 5.50 0.84 -5.32
CA TYR A 39 4.72 1.98 -4.84
C TYR A 39 5.44 3.33 -5.01
N VAL A 40 6.77 3.34 -4.86
CA VAL A 40 7.62 4.52 -5.08
C VAL A 40 7.34 5.20 -6.43
N SER A 41 7.27 4.39 -7.49
CA SER A 41 7.10 4.88 -8.86
C SER A 41 5.71 5.47 -9.06
N THR A 42 4.68 4.78 -8.57
CA THR A 42 3.29 5.25 -8.62
C THR A 42 3.11 6.54 -7.82
N LEU A 43 3.66 6.61 -6.61
CA LEU A 43 3.60 7.81 -5.76
C LEU A 43 4.29 9.01 -6.41
N ARG A 44 5.46 8.81 -7.03
CA ARG A 44 6.13 9.88 -7.78
C ARG A 44 5.28 10.38 -8.95
N GLY A 45 4.64 9.48 -9.69
CA GLY A 45 3.72 9.83 -10.78
C GLY A 45 2.56 10.71 -10.30
N MET A 46 1.85 10.28 -9.24
CA MET A 46 0.70 11.02 -8.69
C MET A 46 1.11 12.36 -8.07
N SER A 47 2.25 12.41 -7.39
CA SER A 47 2.71 13.62 -6.69
C SER A 47 3.57 14.56 -7.54
N LYS A 48 3.80 14.24 -8.81
CA LYS A 48 4.78 14.93 -9.68
C LYS A 48 6.15 15.04 -8.98
N GLY A 49 6.56 13.97 -8.30
CA GLY A 49 7.84 13.85 -7.59
C GLY A 49 7.95 14.57 -6.25
N ARG A 50 6.88 15.17 -5.72
CA ARG A 50 6.93 15.97 -4.49
C ARG A 50 6.61 15.21 -3.20
N ALA A 51 6.00 14.03 -3.29
CA ALA A 51 5.66 13.25 -2.10
C ALA A 51 6.85 12.39 -1.64
N SER A 52 6.91 12.20 -0.32
CA SER A 52 7.78 11.23 0.34
C SER A 52 6.93 10.29 1.17
N TYR A 53 7.41 9.07 1.39
CA TYR A 53 6.74 8.08 2.22
C TYR A 53 7.76 7.25 2.99
N THR A 54 7.30 6.66 4.09
CA THR A 54 8.08 5.75 4.94
C THR A 54 7.22 4.54 5.25
N MET A 55 7.83 3.35 5.29
CA MET A 55 7.14 2.11 5.68
C MET A 55 7.85 1.46 6.86
N GLN A 56 7.05 0.97 7.81
CA GLN A 56 7.51 0.18 8.95
C GLN A 56 6.55 -0.99 9.14
N LEU A 57 7.08 -2.15 9.55
CA LEU A 57 6.25 -3.31 9.86
C LEU A 57 5.42 -3.00 11.11
N ALA A 58 4.09 -3.03 10.97
CA ALA A 58 3.17 -2.78 12.08
C ALA A 58 2.65 -4.06 12.73
N LYS A 59 2.07 -4.97 11.92
CA LYS A 59 1.46 -6.22 12.39
C LYS A 59 1.37 -7.25 11.27
N PHE A 60 1.11 -8.49 11.65
CA PHE A 60 0.61 -9.53 10.74
C PHE A 60 -0.90 -9.60 10.85
N ASP A 61 -1.56 -9.84 9.73
CA ASP A 61 -3.02 -9.98 9.65
C ASP A 61 -3.38 -11.18 8.77
N VAL A 62 -4.60 -11.67 8.94
CA VAL A 62 -5.08 -12.85 8.20
C VAL A 62 -5.25 -12.46 6.74
N VAL A 63 -4.60 -13.23 5.86
CA VAL A 63 -4.76 -13.05 4.42
C VAL A 63 -6.16 -13.53 4.02
N PRO A 64 -6.93 -12.78 3.23
CA PRO A 64 -8.23 -13.23 2.75
C PRO A 64 -8.15 -14.54 1.95
N GLN A 65 -9.15 -15.42 2.08
CA GLN A 65 -9.16 -16.76 1.49
C GLN A 65 -8.89 -16.79 -0.03
N HIS A 66 -9.42 -15.81 -0.77
CA HIS A 66 -9.22 -15.72 -2.23
C HIS A 66 -7.74 -15.55 -2.61
N ILE A 67 -6.96 -14.82 -1.81
CA ILE A 67 -5.52 -14.63 -2.03
C ILE A 67 -4.74 -15.84 -1.53
N GLN A 68 -5.18 -16.47 -0.42
CA GLN A 68 -4.55 -17.71 0.06
C GLN A 68 -4.56 -18.80 -1.03
N ASN A 69 -5.71 -18.99 -1.68
CA ASN A 69 -5.86 -19.98 -2.75
C ASN A 69 -4.96 -19.67 -3.96
N GLN A 70 -4.77 -18.39 -4.30
CA GLN A 70 -3.86 -17.98 -5.37
C GLN A 70 -2.39 -18.21 -5.00
N LEU A 71 -2.03 -17.90 -3.75
CA LEU A 71 -0.67 -18.09 -3.24
C LEU A 71 -0.29 -19.58 -3.17
N SER A 72 -1.22 -20.46 -2.79
CA SER A 72 -0.98 -21.90 -2.76
C SER A 72 -0.75 -22.46 -4.16
N ALA A 73 -1.59 -22.06 -5.13
CA ALA A 73 -1.43 -22.49 -6.53
C ALA A 73 -0.11 -21.99 -7.15
N ALA A 74 0.24 -20.72 -6.93
CA ALA A 74 1.49 -20.16 -7.43
C ALA A 74 2.74 -20.81 -6.81
N LYS A 75 2.65 -21.29 -5.56
CA LYS A 75 3.74 -22.03 -4.91
C LYS A 75 3.92 -23.44 -5.47
N GLU A 76 2.86 -24.10 -5.92
CA GLU A 76 2.95 -25.41 -6.59
C GLU A 76 3.62 -25.31 -7.96
N GLU A 77 3.31 -24.28 -8.76
CA GLU A 77 3.96 -24.06 -10.06
C GLU A 77 5.45 -23.71 -9.95
N ALA A 78 5.88 -23.02 -8.89
CA ALA A 78 7.30 -22.70 -8.70
C ALA A 78 8.14 -23.89 -8.18
N ALA A 79 7.49 -24.98 -7.75
CA ALA A 79 8.14 -26.19 -7.25
C ALA A 79 8.18 -27.32 -8.30
N ALA A 80 7.56 -27.13 -9.47
CA ALA A 80 7.58 -28.01 -10.63
C ALA A 80 8.61 -27.55 -11.67
#